data_AF-A0A4Q3EJ29-F1
#
_entry.id   AF-A0A4Q3EJ29-F1
#
_cell.length_a   1.000
_cell.length_b   1.000
_cell.length_c   1.000
_cell.angle_alpha   90.00
_cell.angle_beta   90.00
_cell.angle_gamma   90.00
#
_symmetry.space_group_name_H-M   'P 1'
#
loop_
_entity.id
_entity.type
_entity.pdbx_description
1 polymer ?
#
loop_
_entity_poly.entity_id
_entity_poly.type
_entity_poly.pdbx_seq_one_letter_code
_entity_poly.pdbx_strand_id
1 'polypeptide(L)' 'TMVVASADDMWVALDRAKFFADNWGSEFINIGNAGHINAASGHTNWDEGLALLKTLG' A
#
# COMPACT_ATOMS: atom_id res chain seq x y z
N THR A 1 1.79 6.60 11.19
CA THR A 1 1.65 6.72 9.72
C THR A 1 1.89 5.36 9.09
N MET A 2 1.42 5.12 7.86
CA MET A 2 1.46 3.80 7.21
C MET A 2 1.72 3.96 5.70
N VAL A 3 2.43 2.98 5.13
CA VAL A 3 2.62 2.80 3.69
C VAL A 3 2.01 1.46 3.31
N VAL A 4 1.03 1.49 2.40
CA VAL A 4 0.41 0.29 1.83
C VAL A 4 0.95 0.09 0.42
N ALA A 5 1.43 -1.11 0.10
CA ALA A 5 2.09 -1.41 -1.16
C ALA A 5 1.63 -2.75 -1.76
N SER A 6 1.74 -2.84 -3.08
CA SER A 6 1.52 -4.04 -3.87
C SER A 6 2.84 -4.70 -4.23
N ALA A 7 2.86 -6.03 -4.31
CA ALA A 7 4.02 -6.82 -4.72
C ALA A 7 4.26 -6.81 -6.24
N ASP A 8 3.25 -6.47 -7.05
CA ASP A 8 3.30 -6.45 -8.52
C ASP A 8 3.02 -5.06 -9.13
N ASP A 9 3.30 -4.00 -8.38
CA ASP A 9 3.25 -2.62 -8.87
C ASP A 9 4.34 -2.37 -9.94
N MET A 10 3.93 -1.95 -11.14
CA MET A 10 4.83 -1.65 -12.26
C MET A 10 5.63 -0.35 -12.10
N TRP A 11 5.22 0.54 -11.19
CA TRP A 11 5.82 1.86 -11.00
C TRP A 11 6.77 1.91 -9.82
N VAL A 12 6.50 1.13 -8.78
CA VAL A 12 7.30 1.12 -7.54
C VAL A 12 7.54 -0.32 -7.11
N ALA A 13 8.80 -0.76 -7.15
CA ALA A 13 9.18 -2.07 -6.63
C ALA A 13 8.88 -2.17 -5.12
N LEU A 14 8.50 -3.36 -4.66
CA LEU A 14 8.13 -3.61 -3.26
C LEU A 14 9.24 -3.18 -2.28
N ASP A 15 10.50 -3.51 -2.58
CA ASP A 15 11.65 -3.13 -1.76
C ASP A 15 11.82 -1.62 -1.64
N ARG A 16 11.46 -0.88 -2.70
CA ARG A 16 11.51 0.59 -2.70
C ARG A 16 10.41 1.18 -1.84
N ALA A 17 9.20 0.62 -1.88
CA ALA A 17 8.11 1.02 -1.00
C ALA A 17 8.44 0.73 0.48
N LYS A 18 9.06 -0.42 0.76
CA LYS A 18 9.55 -0.77 2.11
C LYS A 18 10.62 0.22 2.58
N PHE A 19 11.59 0.56 1.71
CA PHE A 19 12.59 1.58 2.01
C PHE A 19 11.94 2.94 2.38
N PHE A 20 10.90 3.37 1.68
CA PHE A 20 10.20 4.60 2.05
C PHE A 20 9.53 4.50 3.43
N ALA A 21 8.83 3.39 3.71
CA ALA A 21 8.20 3.18 5.01
C ALA A 21 9.22 3.26 6.16
N ASP A 22 10.36 2.58 6.01
CA ASP A 22 11.43 2.58 7.01
C ASP A 22 12.00 4.00 7.23
N ASN A 23 12.26 4.75 6.16
CA ASN A 23 12.80 6.12 6.27
C ASN A 23 11.76 7.15 6.75
N TRP A 24 10.48 6.89 6.55
CA TRP A 24 9.39 7.73 7.06
C TRP A 24 8.93 7.30 8.46
N GLY A 25 9.55 6.30 9.08
CA GLY A 25 9.14 5.76 10.38
C GLY A 25 7.69 5.26 10.38
N SER A 26 7.23 4.76 9.23
CA SER A 26 5.86 4.33 9.00
C SER A 26 5.75 2.82 9.00
N GLU A 27 4.61 2.29 9.42
CA GLU A 27 4.30 0.87 9.26
C GLU A 27 4.23 0.51 7.78
N PHE A 28 4.77 -0.66 7.40
CA PHE A 28 4.74 -1.16 6.03
C PHE A 28 3.76 -2.33 5.91
N ILE A 29 2.74 -2.17 5.06
CA ILE A 29 1.75 -3.20 4.77
C ILE A 29 1.82 -3.59 3.30
N ASN A 30 2.07 -4.88 3.05
CA ASN A 30 1.99 -5.48 1.73
C ASN A 30 0.66 -6.22 1.58
N ILE A 31 -0.17 -5.84 0.60
CA ILE A 31 -1.48 -6.46 0.34
C ILE A 31 -1.44 -7.52 -0.77
N GLY A 32 -0.25 -7.98 -1.16
CA GLY A 32 -0.06 -8.98 -2.20
C GLY A 32 -0.08 -8.38 -3.60
N ASN A 33 -0.58 -9.13 -4.58
CA ASN A 33 -0.64 -8.70 -5.99
C ASN A 33 -1.89 -7.86 -6.23
N ALA A 34 -1.73 -6.53 -6.15
CA ALA A 34 -2.79 -5.53 -6.21
C ALA A 34 -2.56 -4.47 -7.31
N GLY A 35 -1.59 -4.68 -8.22
CA GLY A 35 -1.20 -3.71 -9.24
C GLY A 35 -0.77 -2.37 -8.62
N HIS A 36 -1.15 -1.25 -9.24
CA HIS A 36 -0.79 0.09 -8.75
C HIS A 36 -1.82 0.69 -7.77
N ILE A 37 -2.66 -0.14 -7.13
CA ILE A 37 -3.67 0.27 -6.12
C ILE A 37 -4.48 1.51 -6.57
N ASN A 38 -4.95 1.48 -7.81
CA ASN A 38 -5.78 2.51 -8.43
C ASN A 38 -7.06 1.90 -9.01
N ALA A 39 -7.93 2.75 -9.57
CA ALA A 39 -9.19 2.30 -10.17
C ALA A 39 -9.00 1.26 -11.30
N ALA A 40 -7.92 1.35 -12.10
CA ALA A 40 -7.64 0.40 -13.17
C ALA A 40 -7.25 -0.99 -12.65
N SER A 41 -6.66 -1.06 -11.45
CA SER A 41 -6.38 -2.31 -10.72
C SER A 41 -7.54 -2.81 -9.85
N GLY A 42 -8.73 -2.20 -9.95
CA GLY A 42 -9.93 -2.60 -9.20
C GLY A 42 -10.12 -1.92 -7.84
N HIS A 43 -9.20 -1.03 -7.45
CA HIS A 43 -9.24 -0.31 -6.18
C HIS A 43 -10.07 0.98 -6.29
N THR A 44 -11.38 0.83 -6.54
CA THR A 44 -12.31 1.97 -6.61
C THR A 44 -12.73 2.40 -5.20
N ASN A 45 -13.70 1.71 -4.59
CA ASN A 45 -14.15 2.01 -3.23
C ASN A 45 -13.15 1.54 -2.15
N TRP A 46 -12.32 0.54 -2.49
CA TRP A 46 -11.24 -0.02 -1.66
C TRP A 46 -11.58 -0.12 -0.16
N ASP A 47 -12.55 -0.99 0.16
CA ASP A 47 -13.02 -1.21 1.54
C ASP A 47 -11.90 -1.66 2.49
N GLU A 48 -10.93 -2.42 1.99
CA GLU A 48 -9.73 -2.82 2.74
C GLU A 48 -8.90 -1.60 3.16
N GLY A 49 -8.68 -0.63 2.27
CA GLY A 49 -8.00 0.62 2.60
C GLY A 49 -8.73 1.43 3.66
N LEU A 50 -10.06 1.45 3.63
CA LEU A 50 -10.88 2.06 4.69
C LEU A 50 -10.77 1.31 6.03
N ALA A 51 -10.62 -0.01 6.00
CA ALA A 51 -10.38 -0.79 7.22
C ALA A 51 -9.00 -0.50 7.80
N LEU A 52 -7.95 -0.39 6.97
CA LEU A 52 -6.61 0.03 7.38
C LEU A 52 -6.60 1.45 7.95
N LEU A 53 -7.34 2.37 7.34
CA LEU A 53 -7.45 3.73 7.88
C LEU A 53 -8.02 3.76 9.30
N LYS A 54 -8.98 2.89 9.61
CA LYS A 54 -9.58 2.82 10.96
C LYS A 54 -8.62 2.31 12.03
N THR A 55 -7.50 1.67 11.66
CA THR A 55 -6.46 1.26 12.61
C THR A 55 -5.47 2.38 12.91
N LEU A 56 -5.43 3.44 12.10
CA LEU A 56 -4.66 4.65 12.34
C LEU A 56 -5.42 5.51 13.37
N GLY A 57 -5.03 5.38 14.65
CA GLY A 57 -5.55 6.17 15.76
C GLY A 57 -5.15 7.64 15.71
#